data_AF-A0A315B205-F1
#
_entry.id   AF-A0A315B205-F1
#
_cell.length_a   1.000
_cell.length_b   1.000
_cell.length_c   1.000
_cell.angle_alpha   90.00
_cell.angle_beta   90.00
_cell.angle_gamma   90.00
#
_symmetry.space_group_name_H-M   'P 1'
#
loop_
_entity.id
_entity.type
_entity.pdbx_description
1 polymer ?
#
loop_
_entity_poly.entity_id
_entity_poly.type
_entity_poly.pdbx_seq_one_letter_code
_entity_poly.pdbx_strand_id
1 'polypeptide(L)'
;MNLEFLEFDCSEDTEGVVCWDALAQPAARHTPALLHEVTRLLAWAHRFGPQAPGPLEDGADWDFDLHIRRAHAPVSAHWDSTQEKLDLSPTPSTDDVITLSLSISGTPAFAQAFRDGWNAP
;
A
#
# COMPACT_ATOMS: atom_id res chain seq x y z
N MET A 1 -4.24 11.85 -7.45
CA MET A 1 -4.73 11.91 -6.05
C MET A 1 -3.52 12.23 -5.19
N ASN A 2 -3.69 12.92 -4.06
CA ASN A 2 -2.57 13.19 -3.16
C ASN A 2 -2.65 12.27 -1.95
N LEU A 3 -1.49 11.79 -1.50
CA LEU A 3 -1.37 11.04 -0.24
C LEU A 3 -1.25 12.03 0.91
N GLU A 4 -2.02 11.81 1.97
CA GLU A 4 -2.03 12.63 3.18
C GLU A 4 -1.30 11.97 4.35
N PHE A 5 -1.24 10.63 4.39
CA PHE A 5 -0.65 9.88 5.49
C PHE A 5 0.49 8.96 5.06
N LEU A 6 0.45 8.44 3.84
CA LEU A 6 1.54 7.66 3.26
C LEU A 6 2.59 8.60 2.66
N GLU A 7 3.74 8.67 3.32
CA GLU A 7 4.94 9.32 2.81
C GLU A 7 5.89 8.23 2.32
N PHE A 8 6.08 8.15 1.01
CA PHE A 8 6.93 7.15 0.39
C PHE A 8 8.36 7.68 0.21
N ASP A 9 9.34 6.83 0.51
CA ASP A 9 10.68 6.89 -0.08
C ASP A 9 10.71 5.97 -1.31
N CYS A 10 11.48 6.31 -2.35
CA CYS A 10 11.60 5.47 -3.54
C CYS A 10 13.04 5.02 -3.78
N SER A 11 13.20 3.76 -4.19
CA SER A 11 14.45 3.21 -4.68
C SER A 11 14.23 2.54 -6.04
N GLU A 12 15.18 2.68 -6.95
CA GLU A 12 15.13 2.09 -8.30
C GLU A 12 16.32 1.15 -8.49
N ASP A 13 16.06 -0.04 -9.01
CA ASP A 13 17.11 -1.00 -9.38
C ASP A 13 17.60 -0.78 -10.82
N THR A 14 18.70 -1.43 -11.18
CA THR A 14 19.29 -1.48 -12.53
C THR A 14 18.33 -1.89 -13.65
N GLU A 15 17.27 -2.63 -13.35
CA GLU A 15 16.25 -3.04 -14.32
C GLU A 15 15.10 -2.00 -14.47
N GLY A 16 15.17 -0.89 -13.74
CA GLY A 16 14.14 0.16 -13.73
C GLY A 16 12.88 -0.20 -12.94
N VAL A 17 12.93 -1.32 -12.20
CA VAL A 17 11.94 -1.63 -11.16
C VAL A 17 12.10 -0.64 -10.03
N VAL A 18 10.99 -0.09 -9.57
CA VAL A 18 10.97 0.88 -8.48
C VAL A 18 10.23 0.26 -7.30
N CYS A 19 10.77 0.46 -6.11
CA CYS A 19 10.15 0.13 -4.83
C CYS A 19 9.86 1.43 -4.08
N TRP A 20 8.63 1.55 -3.57
CA TRP A 20 8.22 2.61 -2.67
C TRP A 20 7.89 2.05 -1.31
N ASP A 21 8.51 2.62 -0.28
CA ASP A 21 8.35 2.22 1.10
C ASP A 21 7.77 3.36 1.92
N ALA A 22 6.65 3.12 2.59
CA ALA A 22 6.01 4.07 3.50
C ALA A 22 5.84 3.47 4.90
N LEU A 23 6.21 4.26 5.91
CA LEU A 23 5.95 3.96 7.31
C LEU A 23 5.07 5.05 7.90
N ALA A 24 3.84 4.69 8.28
CA ALA A 24 2.86 5.62 8.84
C ALA A 24 2.48 5.23 10.27
N GLN A 25 2.48 6.19 11.18
CA GLN A 25 1.98 6.03 12.55
C GLN A 25 1.23 7.30 12.99
N PRO A 26 0.06 7.59 12.40
CA PRO A 26 -0.69 8.78 12.71
C PRO A 26 -1.35 8.67 14.11
N ALA A 27 -1.89 9.79 14.61
CA ALA A 27 -2.72 9.76 15.81
C ALA A 27 -3.96 8.88 15.60
N ALA A 28 -4.45 8.20 16.65
CA ALA A 28 -5.54 7.22 16.57
C ALA A 28 -6.79 7.70 15.79
N ARG A 29 -7.18 8.96 15.96
CA ARG A 29 -8.31 9.59 15.24
C ARG A 29 -8.19 9.53 13.70
N HIS A 30 -6.98 9.38 13.18
CA HIS A 30 -6.65 9.34 11.75
C HIS A 30 -6.46 7.93 11.23
N THR A 31 -6.47 6.90 12.09
CA THR A 31 -6.39 5.49 11.68
C THR A 31 -7.41 5.14 10.57
N PRO A 32 -8.69 5.54 10.65
CA PRO A 32 -9.65 5.26 9.57
C PRO A 32 -9.28 5.95 8.25
N ALA A 33 -8.72 7.15 8.30
CA ALA A 33 -8.35 7.92 7.11
C ALA A 33 -7.12 7.31 6.41
N LEU A 34 -6.11 6.89 7.18
CA LEU A 34 -4.96 6.13 6.67
C LEU A 34 -5.38 4.81 6.01
N LEU A 35 -6.23 4.01 6.67
CA LEU A 35 -6.71 2.74 6.11
C LEU A 35 -7.51 2.94 4.83
N HIS A 36 -8.31 4.01 4.76
CA HIS A 36 -9.05 4.37 3.57
C HIS A 36 -8.12 4.84 2.43
N GLU A 37 -7.05 5.56 2.75
CA GLU A 37 -6.01 5.93 1.78
C GLU A 37 -5.32 4.69 1.17
N VAL A 38 -4.87 3.75 2.00
CA VAL A 38 -4.30 2.47 1.57
C VAL A 38 -5.30 1.69 0.70
N THR A 39 -6.58 1.64 1.10
CA THR A 39 -7.63 0.96 0.34
C THR A 39 -7.79 1.54 -1.07
N ARG A 40 -7.79 2.89 -1.20
CA ARG A 40 -7.88 3.54 -2.52
C ARG A 40 -6.63 3.27 -3.36
N LEU A 41 -5.46 3.25 -2.75
CA LEU A 41 -4.20 2.96 -3.43
C LEU A 41 -4.18 1.53 -3.99
N LEU A 42 -4.53 0.54 -3.18
CA LEU A 42 -4.60 -0.86 -3.61
C LEU A 42 -5.70 -1.09 -4.67
N ALA A 43 -6.86 -0.45 -4.53
CA ALA A 43 -7.91 -0.48 -5.55
C ALA A 43 -7.43 0.09 -6.89
N TRP A 44 -6.67 1.19 -6.85
CA TRP A 44 -6.07 1.76 -8.05
C TRP A 44 -5.02 0.82 -8.66
N ALA A 45 -4.11 0.28 -7.85
CA ALA A 45 -3.05 -0.61 -8.32
C ALA A 45 -3.61 -1.88 -8.98
N HIS A 46 -4.67 -2.45 -8.40
CA HIS A 46 -5.38 -3.60 -8.98
C HIS A 46 -6.06 -3.33 -10.33
N ARG A 47 -6.25 -2.06 -10.71
CA ARG A 47 -6.80 -1.69 -12.01
C ARG A 47 -5.72 -1.43 -13.06
N PHE A 48 -4.44 -1.46 -12.68
CA PHE A 48 -3.32 -1.21 -13.59
C PHE A 48 -3.20 -2.29 -14.67
N GLY A 49 -3.28 -3.55 -14.26
CA GLY A 49 -3.09 -4.70 -15.14
C GLY A 49 -4.13 -5.81 -14.88
N PRO A 50 -4.28 -6.77 -15.81
CA PRO A 50 -5.20 -7.89 -15.66
C PRO A 50 -4.73 -8.93 -14.63
N GLN A 51 -3.46 -8.86 -14.22
CA GLN A 51 -2.85 -9.79 -13.27
C GLN A 51 -3.01 -9.30 -11.84
N ALA A 52 -3.18 -10.26 -10.92
CA ALA A 52 -3.09 -10.00 -9.49
C ALA A 52 -1.64 -9.58 -9.13
N PRO A 53 -1.45 -8.84 -8.02
CA PRO A 53 -0.11 -8.56 -7.52
C PRO A 53 0.61 -9.86 -7.20
N GLY A 54 1.91 -9.85 -7.43
CA GLY A 54 2.78 -10.97 -7.14
C GLY A 54 4.22 -10.66 -7.51
N PRO A 55 5.14 -11.62 -7.34
CA PRO A 55 6.55 -11.40 -7.60
C PRO A 55 6.80 -10.90 -9.02
N LEU A 56 7.52 -9.78 -9.16
CA LEU A 56 7.87 -9.22 -10.47
C LEU A 56 8.74 -10.19 -11.28
N GLU A 57 9.57 -10.98 -10.60
CA GLU A 57 10.39 -12.04 -11.19
C GLU A 57 9.54 -13.15 -11.86
N ASP A 58 8.31 -13.35 -11.40
CA ASP A 58 7.33 -14.28 -11.98
C ASP A 58 6.50 -13.62 -13.11
N GLY A 59 6.83 -12.38 -13.49
CA GLY A 59 6.21 -11.64 -14.57
C GLY A 59 4.97 -10.83 -14.18
N ALA A 60 4.75 -10.58 -12.89
CA ALA A 60 3.74 -9.65 -12.44
C ALA A 60 4.15 -8.18 -12.71
N ASP A 61 3.17 -7.33 -12.98
CA ASP A 61 3.42 -5.90 -13.22
C ASP A 61 3.80 -5.12 -11.95
N TRP A 62 3.33 -5.60 -10.80
CA TRP A 62 3.50 -4.97 -9.50
C TRP A 62 3.29 -5.97 -8.36
N ASP A 63 3.84 -5.65 -7.19
CA ASP A 63 3.68 -6.39 -5.94
C ASP A 63 3.51 -5.42 -4.78
N PHE A 64 3.00 -5.91 -3.66
CA PHE A 64 3.00 -5.14 -2.42
C PHE A 64 3.13 -6.03 -1.19
N ASP A 65 3.73 -5.47 -0.15
CA ASP A 65 3.69 -6.01 1.20
C ASP A 65 3.06 -4.98 2.14
N LEU A 66 2.12 -5.46 2.97
CA LEU A 66 1.41 -4.64 3.95
C LEU A 66 1.53 -5.27 5.33
N HIS A 67 2.11 -4.50 6.25
CA HIS A 67 2.24 -4.88 7.64
C HIS A 67 1.57 -3.86 8.56
N ILE A 68 0.68 -4.33 9.43
CA ILE A 68 -0.01 -3.48 10.39
C ILE A 68 0.23 -4.02 11.80
N ARG A 69 0.54 -3.11 12.73
CA ARG A 69 0.67 -3.41 14.15
C ARG A 69 -0.18 -2.45 14.96
N ARG A 70 -0.81 -2.98 16.00
CA ARG A 70 -1.51 -2.23 17.04
C ARG A 70 -0.70 -2.33 18.31
N ALA A 71 -0.10 -1.21 18.75
CA ALA A 71 0.91 -1.20 19.81
C ALA A 71 2.00 -2.27 19.56
N HIS A 72 1.99 -3.38 20.32
CA HIS A 72 2.96 -4.48 20.18
C HIS A 72 2.38 -5.72 19.47
N ALA A 73 1.08 -5.77 19.19
CA ALA A 73 0.42 -6.91 18.57
C ALA A 73 0.28 -6.74 17.04
N PRO A 74 0.51 -7.80 16.24
CA PRO A 74 0.24 -7.75 14.80
C PRO A 74 -1.26 -7.69 14.52
N VAL A 75 -1.63 -7.02 13.43
CA VAL A 75 -2.96 -7.03 12.84
C VAL A 75 -2.83 -7.67 11.47
N SER A 76 -3.51 -8.80 11.27
CA SER A 76 -3.57 -9.43 9.96
C SER A 76 -4.39 -8.54 9.03
N ALA A 77 -3.80 -8.20 7.88
CA ALA A 77 -4.44 -7.43 6.82
C ALA A 77 -4.59 -8.32 5.59
N HIS A 78 -5.79 -8.39 5.04
CA HIS A 78 -6.08 -9.11 3.81
C HIS A 78 -6.76 -8.17 2.82
N TRP A 79 -6.19 -8.08 1.62
CA TRP A 79 -6.80 -7.33 0.54
C TRP A 79 -7.74 -8.23 -0.26
N ASP A 80 -9.03 -7.88 -0.29
CA ASP A 80 -10.02 -8.48 -1.19
C ASP A 80 -10.18 -7.59 -2.43
N SER A 81 -9.62 -8.05 -3.55
CA SER A 81 -9.66 -7.34 -4.82
C SER A 81 -11.03 -7.38 -5.51
N THR A 82 -11.91 -8.32 -5.14
CA THR A 82 -13.26 -8.43 -5.70
C THR A 82 -14.20 -7.40 -5.05
N GLN A 83 -14.02 -7.16 -3.75
CA GLN A 83 -14.78 -6.19 -2.97
C GLN A 83 -14.08 -4.82 -2.85
N GLU A 84 -12.85 -4.71 -3.35
CA GLU A 84 -11.96 -3.55 -3.20
C GLU A 84 -11.85 -3.10 -1.74
N LYS A 85 -11.59 -4.06 -0.85
CA LYS A 85 -11.66 -3.87 0.61
C LYS A 85 -10.44 -4.44 1.32
N LEU A 86 -10.00 -3.73 2.35
CA LEU A 86 -9.00 -4.19 3.29
C LEU A 86 -9.67 -4.77 4.55
N ASP A 87 -9.60 -6.09 4.73
CA ASP A 87 -10.09 -6.79 5.91
C ASP A 87 -8.99 -6.91 6.97
N LEU A 88 -9.31 -6.47 8.19
CA LEU A 88 -8.38 -6.40 9.31
C LEU A 88 -8.82 -7.29 10.47
N SER A 89 -7.89 -8.11 10.97
CA SER A 89 -8.13 -9.02 12.09
C SER A 89 -6.95 -9.03 13.09
N PRO A 90 -7.16 -8.61 14.35
CA PRO A 90 -8.37 -7.97 14.88
C PRO A 90 -8.59 -6.57 14.29
N THR A 91 -9.85 -6.17 14.12
CA THR A 91 -10.18 -4.83 13.61
C THR A 91 -9.80 -3.76 14.64
N PRO A 92 -8.97 -2.76 14.28
CA PRO A 92 -8.63 -1.67 15.18
C PRO A 92 -9.85 -0.79 15.46
N SER A 93 -9.99 -0.36 16.71
CA SER A 93 -10.98 0.63 17.13
C SER A 93 -10.50 2.04 16.79
N THR A 94 -11.40 3.03 16.82
CA THR A 94 -11.06 4.43 16.50
C THR A 94 -10.06 5.07 17.49
N ASP A 95 -9.91 4.49 18.68
CA ASP A 95 -8.93 4.93 19.69
C ASP A 95 -7.56 4.24 19.53
N ASP A 96 -7.45 3.28 18.61
CA ASP A 96 -6.21 2.56 18.40
C ASP A 96 -5.21 3.31 17.54
N VAL A 97 -4.03 3.49 18.10
CA VAL A 97 -2.84 3.86 17.34
C VAL A 97 -2.29 2.61 16.66
N ILE A 98 -2.16 2.68 15.34
CA ILE A 98 -1.51 1.65 14.54
C ILE A 98 -0.20 2.17 13.97
N THR A 99 0.74 1.26 13.76
CA THR A 99 1.89 1.43 12.88
C THR A 99 1.62 0.63 11.62
N LEU A 100 1.71 1.27 10.47
CA LEU A 100 1.51 0.67 9.15
C LEU A 100 2.78 0.83 8.32
N SER A 101 3.27 -0.29 7.81
CA SER A 101 4.34 -0.33 6.80
C SER A 101 3.73 -0.83 5.51
N LEU A 102 3.93 -0.10 4.41
CA LEU A 102 3.52 -0.50 3.08
C LEU A 102 4.71 -0.38 2.14
N SER A 103 5.07 -1.49 1.52
CA SER A 103 6.02 -1.54 0.42
C SER A 103 5.23 -1.87 -0.85
N ILE A 104 5.41 -1.09 -1.91
CA ILE A 104 4.82 -1.35 -3.22
C ILE A 104 5.93 -1.31 -4.25
N SER A 105 6.03 -2.32 -5.11
CA SER A 105 7.02 -2.38 -6.16
C SER A 105 6.35 -2.60 -7.51
N GLY A 106 6.98 -2.11 -8.58
CA GLY A 106 6.41 -2.24 -9.90
C GLY A 106 7.40 -2.07 -11.02
N THR A 107 7.02 -2.60 -12.18
CA THR A 107 7.73 -2.40 -13.45
C THR A 107 7.81 -0.92 -13.83
N PRO A 108 8.67 -0.53 -14.81
CA PRO A 108 8.73 0.85 -15.27
C PRO A 108 7.37 1.45 -15.71
N ALA A 109 6.49 0.62 -16.27
CA ALA A 109 5.15 1.06 -16.68
C ALA A 109 4.24 1.34 -15.48
N PHE A 110 4.27 0.47 -14.46
CA PHE A 110 3.55 0.69 -13.20
C PHE A 110 4.09 1.94 -12.50
N ALA A 111 5.41 2.09 -12.47
CA ALA A 111 6.10 3.21 -11.85
C ALA A 111 5.67 4.56 -12.42
N GLN A 112 5.64 4.66 -13.75
CA GLN A 112 5.17 5.87 -14.41
C GLN A 112 3.71 6.18 -14.04
N ALA A 113 2.83 5.19 -14.10
CA ALA A 113 1.43 5.37 -13.75
C ALA A 113 1.24 5.75 -12.27
N PHE A 114 2.07 5.23 -11.37
CA PHE A 114 1.98 5.54 -9.95
C PHE A 114 2.37 7.00 -9.66
N ARG A 115 3.46 7.48 -10.27
CA ARG A 115 3.87 8.89 -10.19
C ARG A 115 2.82 9.84 -10.75
N ASP A 116 2.29 9.55 -11.94
CA ASP A 116 1.23 10.37 -12.56
C ASP A 116 -0.08 10.35 -11.76
N GLY A 117 -0.46 9.19 -11.23
CA GLY A 117 -1.73 8.98 -10.55
C GLY A 117 -1.76 9.48 -9.12
N TRP A 118 -0.64 9.41 -8.40
CA TRP A 118 -0.55 9.62 -6.95
C TRP A 118 0.46 10.67 -6.51
N ASN A 119 1.19 11.27 -7.45
CA ASN A 119 2.27 12.22 -7.17
C ASN A 119 3.30 11.61 -6.20
N ALA A 120 3.52 10.30 -6.31
CA ALA A 120 4.57 9.56 -5.63
C ALA A 120 5.95 9.97 -6.17
N PRO A 121 7.03 9.84 -5.37
CA PRO A 121 8.38 10.18 -5.82
C PRO A 121 8.90 9.28 -6.97
#